data_AF-A0A930YES7-F1
#
_entry.id   AF-A0A930YES7-F1
#
_cell.length_a   1.000
_cell.length_b   1.000
_cell.length_c   1.000
_cell.angle_alpha   90.00
_cell.angle_beta   90.00
_cell.angle_gamma   90.00
#
_symmetry.space_group_name_H-M   'P 1'
#
loop_
_entity.id
_entity.type
_entity.pdbx_description
1 polymer ?
#
loop_
_entity_poly.entity_id
_entity_poly.type
_entity_poly.pdbx_seq_one_letter_code
_entity_poly.pdbx_strand_id
1 'polypeptide(L)'
;MHSGSRDEPAVFDRNHVLFGPLRESVLDLDQVHRYGAATFADPDAISLYGMTPGEWYQRGIRLLGRTVVECTRDSLSELIAADVAEVAGTAPEPTTLVLDPFAGSANTLYWMHRALPDALAVGVELDPVIWRHTRHNLDLVGRPIDVRNGSYADALDDLDVPTDGVVVLFVGPPWGHAFDPATGLDLGRTTPPVGEIVDHLEAGLAGRPLLVAVQAFERVEPASLEAVRSLFDWSELRAYSLNPPGKNPATLVGTRGWVPSGLS
;
A
#
# COMPACT_ATOMS: atom_id res chain seq x y z
N MET A 1 18.87 23.11 34.69
CA MET A 1 18.40 21.73 34.47
C MET A 1 17.03 21.59 35.13
N HIS A 2 15.97 21.64 34.34
CA HIS A 2 14.61 21.28 34.76
C HIS A 2 14.23 20.07 33.90
N SER A 3 14.40 18.88 34.48
CA SER A 3 13.94 17.63 33.88
C SER A 3 12.42 17.57 34.03
N GLY A 4 11.70 18.07 33.05
CA GLY A 4 10.29 17.75 32.91
C GLY A 4 10.18 16.29 32.49
N SER A 5 9.86 15.39 33.42
CA SER A 5 9.23 14.13 33.06
C SER A 5 7.88 14.48 32.46
N ARG A 6 7.83 14.60 31.13
CA ARG A 6 6.55 14.47 30.44
C ARG A 6 6.07 13.06 30.73
N ASP A 7 4.86 12.93 31.25
CA ASP A 7 4.17 11.65 31.40
C ASP A 7 4.15 10.95 30.03
N GLU A 8 5.14 10.12 29.77
CA GLU A 8 5.14 9.27 28.59
C GLU A 8 4.06 8.20 28.80
N PRO A 9 3.21 7.96 27.80
CA PRO A 9 2.18 6.95 27.93
C PRO A 9 2.81 5.57 28.09
N ALA A 10 2.22 4.78 28.99
CA ALA A 10 2.64 3.42 29.28
C ALA A 10 2.50 2.46 28.07
N VAL A 11 1.71 2.84 27.06
CA VAL A 11 1.49 2.05 25.84
C VAL A 11 1.66 2.96 24.61
N PHE A 12 2.61 2.61 23.74
CA PHE A 12 2.90 3.34 22.50
C PHE A 12 2.21 2.63 21.32
N ASP A 13 0.87 2.61 21.34
CA ASP A 13 0.03 1.90 20.36
C ASP A 13 -0.49 2.81 19.23
N ARG A 14 -1.28 2.22 18.34
CA ARG A 14 -1.97 2.92 17.23
C ARG A 14 -2.72 4.16 17.72
N ASN A 15 -3.42 4.09 18.84
CA ASN A 15 -4.24 5.21 19.30
C ASN A 15 -3.37 6.38 19.76
N HIS A 16 -2.28 6.06 20.45
CA HIS A 16 -1.33 7.07 20.90
C HIS A 16 -0.65 7.79 19.72
N VAL A 17 -0.21 7.04 18.70
CA VAL A 17 0.53 7.61 17.57
C VAL A 17 -0.41 8.30 16.58
N LEU A 18 -1.50 7.63 16.16
CA LEU A 18 -2.36 8.11 15.07
C LEU A 18 -3.34 9.20 15.49
N PHE A 19 -3.86 9.14 16.72
CA PHE A 19 -4.85 10.11 17.21
C PHE A 19 -4.27 11.07 18.26
N GLY A 20 -2.98 10.94 18.57
CA GLY A 20 -2.26 11.80 19.50
C GLY A 20 -1.40 12.88 18.81
N PRO A 21 -0.58 13.61 19.58
CA PRO A 21 0.26 14.70 19.07
C PRO A 21 1.37 14.23 18.10
N LEU A 22 1.64 12.93 18.05
CA LEU A 22 2.68 12.35 17.21
C LEU A 22 2.25 12.12 15.77
N ARG A 23 0.94 12.26 15.45
CA ARG A 23 0.38 11.98 14.12
C ARG A 23 1.16 12.65 12.99
N GLU A 24 1.40 13.96 13.13
CA GLU A 24 2.10 14.81 12.15
C GLU A 24 3.59 15.00 12.47
N SER A 25 4.07 14.36 13.54
CA SER A 25 5.47 14.47 13.93
C SER A 25 6.29 13.44 13.17
N VAL A 26 7.48 13.83 12.72
CA VAL A 26 8.51 12.86 12.36
C VAL A 26 8.89 12.12 13.64
N LEU A 27 8.67 10.81 13.67
CA LEU A 27 9.08 10.01 14.83
C LEU A 27 10.60 9.93 14.90
N ASP A 28 11.14 9.63 16.08
CA ASP A 28 12.52 9.18 16.23
C ASP A 28 12.61 7.64 16.23
N LEU A 29 13.85 7.12 16.24
CA LEU A 29 14.09 5.67 16.16
C LEU A 29 13.52 4.92 17.37
N ASP A 30 13.61 5.50 18.56
CA ASP A 30 13.08 4.88 19.78
C ASP A 30 11.56 4.77 19.72
N GLN A 31 10.89 5.84 19.28
CA GLN A 31 9.44 5.87 19.06
C GLN A 31 8.99 4.82 18.04
N VAL A 32 9.73 4.63 16.95
CA VAL A 32 9.43 3.61 15.94
C VAL A 32 9.59 2.20 16.52
N HIS A 33 10.69 1.92 17.23
CA HIS A 33 10.89 0.63 17.89
C HIS A 33 9.82 0.34 18.94
N ARG A 34 9.43 1.34 19.74
CA ARG A 34 8.37 1.21 20.74
C ARG A 34 7.03 0.89 20.10
N TYR A 35 6.70 1.53 18.98
CA TYR A 35 5.49 1.22 18.23
C TYR A 35 5.51 -0.20 17.67
N GLY A 36 6.62 -0.60 17.05
CA GLY A 36 6.83 -1.95 16.54
C GLY A 36 6.64 -3.01 17.62
N ALA A 37 7.35 -2.86 18.73
CA ALA A 37 7.27 -3.78 19.87
C ALA A 37 5.86 -3.85 20.47
N ALA A 38 5.19 -2.70 20.64
CA ALA A 38 3.84 -2.66 21.22
C ALA A 38 2.77 -3.26 20.30
N THR A 39 2.89 -3.06 18.99
CA THR A 39 1.85 -3.43 18.02
C THR A 39 2.05 -4.82 17.43
N PHE A 40 3.30 -5.21 17.19
CA PHE A 40 3.67 -6.42 16.45
C PHE A 40 4.55 -7.38 17.26
N ALA A 41 4.85 -7.06 18.53
CA ALA A 41 5.81 -7.80 19.36
C ALA A 41 7.23 -7.89 18.76
N ASP A 42 7.58 -6.93 17.90
CA ASP A 42 8.87 -6.87 17.21
C ASP A 42 9.28 -5.39 16.99
N PRO A 43 10.40 -4.92 17.57
CA PRO A 43 10.86 -3.54 17.39
C PRO A 43 11.21 -3.21 15.92
N ASP A 44 11.61 -4.20 15.12
CA ASP A 44 11.99 -4.02 13.72
C ASP A 44 10.81 -4.20 12.76
N ALA A 45 9.60 -4.37 13.30
CA ALA A 45 8.39 -4.62 12.52
C ALA A 45 8.11 -3.56 11.46
N ILE A 46 8.52 -2.31 11.68
CA ILE A 46 8.37 -1.18 10.73
C ILE A 46 9.55 -1.14 9.75
N SER A 47 9.81 -2.29 9.13
CA SER A 47 10.77 -2.41 8.04
C SER A 47 10.17 -1.90 6.74
N LEU A 48 10.91 -1.07 6.01
CA LEU A 48 10.53 -0.47 4.73
C LEU A 48 11.69 -0.54 3.74
N TYR A 49 11.35 -0.71 2.47
CA TYR A 49 12.26 -0.74 1.33
C TYR A 49 13.35 -1.82 1.44
N GLY A 50 13.09 -2.90 2.18
CA GLY A 50 14.04 -3.95 2.49
C GLY A 50 15.06 -3.58 3.57
N MET A 51 14.74 -2.63 4.45
CA MET A 51 15.58 -2.15 5.54
C MET A 51 14.82 -2.16 6.85
N THR A 52 15.51 -2.57 7.92
CA THR A 52 15.04 -2.41 9.31
C THR A 52 14.97 -0.93 9.72
N PRO A 53 14.22 -0.58 10.78
CA PRO A 53 14.24 0.75 11.39
C PRO A 53 15.62 1.37 11.54
N GLY A 54 16.56 0.64 12.16
CA GLY A 54 17.92 1.14 12.33
C GLY A 54 18.61 1.51 11.01
N GLU A 55 18.48 0.64 10.00
CA GLU A 55 19.11 0.82 8.69
C GLU A 55 18.53 2.02 7.93
N TRP A 56 17.20 2.13 7.84
CA TRP A 56 16.60 3.26 7.13
C TRP A 56 16.80 4.58 7.89
N TYR A 57 16.83 4.58 9.24
CA TYR A 57 17.20 5.78 10.00
C TYR A 57 18.63 6.23 9.72
N GLN A 58 19.58 5.28 9.69
CA GLN A 58 20.98 5.54 9.37
C GLN A 58 21.15 6.08 7.95
N ARG A 59 20.31 5.63 7.01
CA ARG A 59 20.26 6.14 5.63
C ARG A 59 19.64 7.53 5.50
N GLY A 60 19.01 8.05 6.56
CA GLY A 60 18.37 9.37 6.59
C GLY A 60 16.88 9.35 6.29
N ILE A 61 16.27 8.19 6.08
CA ILE A 61 14.82 8.04 5.84
C ILE A 61 14.05 8.43 7.10
N ARG A 62 12.95 9.16 6.94
CA ARG A 62 12.11 9.66 8.04
C ARG A 62 10.64 9.52 7.70
N LEU A 63 9.83 9.16 8.69
CA LEU A 63 8.41 8.92 8.55
C LEU A 63 7.63 9.74 9.57
N LEU A 64 6.45 10.22 9.15
CA LEU A 64 5.47 10.79 10.07
C LEU A 64 4.84 9.68 10.92
N GLY A 65 4.36 10.01 12.11
CA GLY A 65 3.68 9.05 12.99
C GLY A 65 2.51 8.35 12.31
N ARG A 66 1.67 9.08 11.57
CA ARG A 66 0.60 8.48 10.76
C ARG A 66 1.12 7.47 9.73
N THR A 67 2.23 7.77 9.05
CA THR A 67 2.82 6.90 8.04
C THR A 67 3.38 5.63 8.68
N VAL A 68 3.99 5.72 9.85
CA VAL A 68 4.46 4.55 10.63
C VAL A 68 3.30 3.60 10.96
N VAL A 69 2.12 4.15 11.27
CA VAL A 69 0.93 3.36 11.61
C VAL A 69 0.26 2.76 10.38
N GLU A 70 0.19 3.51 9.29
CA GLU A 70 -0.65 3.20 8.12
C GLU A 70 0.13 2.49 7.00
N CYS A 71 1.47 2.50 7.02
CA CYS A 71 2.25 1.91 5.95
C CYS A 71 2.09 0.38 5.84
N THR A 72 2.06 -0.10 4.60
CA THR A 72 2.27 -1.52 4.30
C THR A 72 3.74 -1.87 4.51
N ARG A 73 4.03 -2.63 5.56
CA ARG A 73 5.39 -3.05 5.95
C ARG A 73 5.99 -4.00 4.91
N ASP A 74 7.31 -4.19 4.93
CA ASP A 74 8.02 -5.06 3.98
C ASP A 74 7.46 -6.47 3.93
N SER A 75 7.18 -7.07 5.08
CA SER A 75 6.66 -8.44 5.17
C SER A 75 5.35 -8.67 4.42
N LEU A 76 4.49 -7.65 4.34
CA LEU A 76 3.26 -7.72 3.55
C LEU A 76 3.51 -7.29 2.11
N SER A 77 4.26 -6.20 1.89
CA SER A 77 4.52 -5.66 0.56
C SER A 77 5.25 -6.65 -0.35
N GLU A 78 6.20 -7.43 0.19
CA GLU A 78 6.92 -8.47 -0.55
C GLU A 78 5.99 -9.59 -1.01
N LEU A 79 5.09 -10.06 -0.13
CA LEU A 79 4.11 -11.10 -0.47
C LEU A 79 3.13 -10.63 -1.55
N ILE A 80 2.61 -9.39 -1.41
CA ILE A 80 1.72 -8.79 -2.41
C ILE A 80 2.44 -8.67 -3.76
N ALA A 81 3.69 -8.18 -3.77
CA ALA A 81 4.46 -8.04 -4.99
C ALA A 81 4.76 -9.39 -5.66
N ALA A 82 5.00 -10.44 -4.88
CA ALA A 82 5.20 -11.79 -5.40
C ALA A 82 3.93 -12.34 -6.08
N ASP A 83 2.76 -12.20 -5.43
CA ASP A 83 1.46 -12.61 -6.01
C ASP A 83 1.16 -11.84 -7.30
N VAL A 84 1.40 -10.53 -7.28
CA VAL A 84 1.20 -9.67 -8.46
C VAL A 84 2.13 -10.08 -9.61
N ALA A 85 3.40 -10.35 -9.32
CA ALA A 85 4.34 -10.77 -10.35
C ALA A 85 4.02 -12.16 -10.92
N GLU A 86 3.53 -13.09 -10.08
CA GLU A 86 3.05 -14.40 -10.52
C GLU A 86 1.90 -14.25 -11.52
N VAL A 87 0.87 -13.48 -11.17
CA VAL A 87 -0.29 -13.26 -12.05
C VAL A 87 0.09 -12.48 -13.31
N ALA A 88 0.92 -11.44 -13.18
CA ALA A 88 1.43 -10.66 -14.31
C ALA A 88 2.22 -11.54 -15.30
N GLY A 89 2.93 -12.57 -14.83
CA GLY A 89 3.65 -13.52 -15.66
C GLY A 89 2.76 -14.38 -16.58
N THR A 90 1.45 -14.40 -16.34
CA THR A 90 0.46 -15.10 -17.18
C THR A 90 -0.19 -14.20 -18.24
N ALA A 91 0.11 -12.90 -18.21
CA ALA A 91 -0.55 -11.94 -19.07
C ALA A 91 -0.13 -12.09 -20.55
N PRO A 92 -0.98 -11.67 -21.49
CA PRO A 92 -0.69 -11.79 -22.93
C PRO A 92 0.45 -10.86 -23.41
N GLU A 93 0.75 -9.81 -22.64
CA GLU A 93 1.77 -8.81 -22.94
C GLU A 93 2.60 -8.49 -21.68
N PRO A 94 3.83 -7.96 -21.83
CA PRO A 94 4.62 -7.51 -20.69
C PRO A 94 3.92 -6.40 -19.88
N THR A 95 4.22 -6.35 -18.58
CA THR A 95 3.82 -5.19 -17.76
C THR A 95 4.69 -3.99 -18.11
N THR A 96 4.06 -2.87 -18.42
CA THR A 96 4.75 -1.62 -18.78
C THR A 96 4.53 -0.50 -17.75
N LEU A 97 3.51 -0.62 -16.91
CA LEU A 97 3.18 0.36 -15.87
C LEU A 97 2.73 -0.34 -14.58
N VAL A 98 3.24 0.11 -13.45
CA VAL A 98 2.73 -0.14 -12.10
C VAL A 98 2.30 1.20 -11.49
N LEU A 99 1.02 1.32 -11.16
CA LEU A 99 0.42 2.54 -10.60
C LEU A 99 -0.12 2.28 -9.20
N ASP A 100 0.26 3.14 -8.25
CA ASP A 100 -0.30 3.21 -6.90
C ASP A 100 -0.99 4.58 -6.72
N PRO A 101 -2.33 4.65 -6.74
CA PRO A 101 -3.07 5.90 -6.60
C PRO A 101 -3.08 6.45 -5.16
N PHE A 102 -2.58 5.70 -4.18
CA PHE A 102 -2.60 6.03 -2.75
C PHE A 102 -1.26 5.70 -2.10
N ALA A 103 -0.19 6.27 -2.67
CA ALA A 103 1.17 5.82 -2.42
C ALA A 103 1.55 5.80 -0.95
N GLY A 104 1.17 6.79 -0.14
CA GLY A 104 1.58 6.86 1.26
C GLY A 104 3.11 6.86 1.35
N SER A 105 3.71 5.82 1.96
CA SER A 105 5.16 5.62 1.96
C SER A 105 5.74 5.05 0.65
N ALA A 106 4.91 4.67 -0.31
CA ALA A 106 5.28 3.97 -1.55
C ALA A 106 6.02 2.64 -1.32
N ASN A 107 5.90 2.02 -0.14
CA ASN A 107 6.62 0.78 0.13
C ASN A 107 6.11 -0.39 -0.71
N THR A 108 4.79 -0.52 -0.88
CA THR A 108 4.24 -1.57 -1.74
C THR A 108 4.64 -1.35 -3.19
N LEU A 109 4.58 -0.11 -3.68
CA LEU A 109 5.08 0.25 -5.00
C LEU A 109 6.57 -0.07 -5.18
N TYR A 110 7.40 0.14 -4.14
CA TYR A 110 8.81 -0.26 -4.14
C TYR A 110 9.00 -1.76 -4.36
N TRP A 111 8.23 -2.59 -3.65
CA TRP A 111 8.31 -4.04 -3.80
C TRP A 111 7.75 -4.53 -5.14
N MET A 112 6.68 -3.92 -5.64
CA MET A 112 6.15 -4.22 -6.97
C MET A 112 7.15 -3.88 -8.07
N HIS A 113 7.76 -2.69 -8.03
CA HIS A 113 8.80 -2.32 -8.99
C HIS A 113 10.06 -3.21 -8.85
N ARG A 114 10.35 -3.75 -7.67
CA ARG A 114 11.42 -4.74 -7.52
C ARG A 114 11.07 -6.07 -8.21
N ALA A 115 9.81 -6.49 -8.15
CA ALA A 115 9.33 -7.72 -8.79
C ALA A 115 9.08 -7.57 -10.30
N LEU A 116 8.79 -6.35 -10.76
CA LEU A 116 8.51 -5.97 -12.14
C LEU A 116 9.47 -4.83 -12.57
N PRO A 117 10.77 -5.10 -12.71
CA PRO A 117 11.81 -4.06 -12.81
C PRO A 117 11.82 -3.28 -14.13
N ASP A 118 11.17 -3.80 -15.17
CA ASP A 118 11.10 -3.16 -16.49
C ASP A 118 9.87 -2.24 -16.64
N ALA A 119 8.95 -2.27 -15.67
CA ALA A 119 7.76 -1.43 -15.69
C ALA A 119 8.05 -0.04 -15.12
N LEU A 120 7.45 0.99 -15.71
CA LEU A 120 7.41 2.31 -15.10
C LEU A 120 6.61 2.25 -13.79
N ALA A 121 7.16 2.77 -12.69
CA ALA A 121 6.50 2.79 -11.39
C ALA A 121 6.09 4.21 -10.99
N VAL A 122 4.78 4.42 -10.82
CA VAL A 122 4.19 5.73 -10.50
C VAL A 122 3.31 5.61 -9.26
N GLY A 123 3.53 6.50 -8.30
CA GLY A 123 2.69 6.68 -7.13
C GLY A 123 2.01 8.05 -7.13
N VAL A 124 0.83 8.15 -6.52
CA VAL A 124 0.14 9.41 -6.28
C VAL A 124 -0.14 9.55 -4.79
N GLU A 125 0.18 10.72 -4.24
CA GLU A 125 -0.07 11.05 -2.84
C GLU A 125 -0.76 12.42 -2.74
N LEU A 126 -1.93 12.46 -2.11
CA LEU A 126 -2.74 13.66 -1.97
C LEU A 126 -2.15 14.64 -0.96
N ASP A 127 -1.66 14.13 0.17
CA ASP A 127 -1.12 14.96 1.25
C ASP A 127 0.28 15.48 0.89
N PRO A 128 0.46 16.81 0.69
CA PRO A 128 1.73 17.36 0.26
C PRO A 128 2.87 17.18 1.29
N VAL A 129 2.53 16.92 2.57
CA VAL A 129 3.54 16.66 3.61
C VAL A 129 4.00 15.22 3.51
N ILE A 130 3.10 14.24 3.38
CA ILE A 130 3.46 12.84 3.15
C ILE A 130 4.24 12.71 1.85
N TRP A 131 3.73 13.27 0.76
CA TRP A 131 4.36 13.26 -0.55
C TRP A 131 5.83 13.70 -0.47
N ARG A 132 6.10 14.82 0.21
CA ARG A 132 7.46 15.34 0.35
C ARG A 132 8.39 14.38 1.08
N HIS A 133 7.92 13.75 2.16
CA HIS A 133 8.70 12.76 2.90
C HIS A 133 8.94 11.52 2.04
N THR A 134 7.91 11.03 1.36
CA THR A 134 8.01 9.86 0.48
C THR A 134 8.96 10.10 -0.67
N ARG A 135 8.88 11.25 -1.35
CA ARG A 135 9.81 11.62 -2.43
C ARG A 135 11.25 11.68 -1.93
N HIS A 136 11.48 12.32 -0.79
CA HIS A 136 12.80 12.40 -0.16
C HIS A 136 13.34 11.00 0.20
N ASN A 137 12.51 10.15 0.80
CA ASN A 137 12.90 8.79 1.18
C ASN A 137 13.23 7.94 -0.05
N LEU A 138 12.45 8.05 -1.14
CA LEU A 138 12.72 7.33 -2.39
C LEU A 138 14.01 7.80 -3.08
N ASP A 139 14.34 9.09 -3.02
CA ASP A 139 15.64 9.60 -3.49
C ASP A 139 16.80 8.96 -2.71
N LEU A 140 16.65 8.77 -1.40
CA LEU A 140 17.64 8.07 -0.58
C LEU A 140 17.70 6.58 -0.91
N VAL A 141 16.58 5.93 -1.21
CA VAL A 141 16.52 4.51 -1.64
C VAL A 141 17.22 4.32 -2.99
N GLY A 142 17.09 5.28 -3.90
CA GLY A 142 17.80 5.28 -5.19
C GLY A 142 17.16 4.37 -6.25
N ARG A 143 15.83 4.20 -6.22
CA ARG A 143 15.08 3.50 -7.27
C ARG A 143 14.27 4.49 -8.13
N PRO A 144 14.08 4.20 -9.43
CA PRO A 144 13.33 5.04 -10.35
C PRO A 144 11.81 4.90 -10.15
N ILE A 145 11.32 5.37 -9.01
CA ILE A 145 9.89 5.41 -8.68
C ILE A 145 9.47 6.88 -8.66
N ASP A 146 8.57 7.27 -9.57
CA ASP A 146 7.99 8.60 -9.56
C ASP A 146 6.83 8.65 -8.56
N VAL A 147 6.79 9.68 -7.72
CA VAL A 147 5.64 9.92 -6.84
C VAL A 147 5.20 11.36 -6.99
N ARG A 148 3.95 11.52 -7.41
CA ARG A 148 3.33 12.81 -7.71
C ARG A 148 2.46 13.28 -6.56
N ASN A 149 2.42 14.59 -6.33
CA ASN A 149 1.46 15.18 -5.40
C ASN A 149 0.17 15.49 -6.15
N GLY A 150 -0.93 14.86 -5.79
CA GLY A 150 -2.19 15.04 -6.50
C GLY A 150 -3.28 14.08 -6.04
N SER A 151 -4.44 14.18 -6.69
CA SER A 151 -5.54 13.24 -6.48
C SER A 151 -5.35 12.00 -7.36
N TYR A 152 -5.84 10.85 -6.90
CA TYR A 152 -5.95 9.66 -7.76
C TYR A 152 -6.79 9.92 -9.01
N ALA A 153 -7.74 10.86 -8.93
CA ALA A 153 -8.60 11.23 -10.05
C ALA A 153 -7.78 11.81 -11.22
N ASP A 154 -6.69 12.49 -10.90
CA ASP A 154 -5.78 13.13 -11.85
C ASP A 154 -4.51 12.27 -12.06
N ALA A 155 -4.51 11.01 -11.57
CA ALA A 155 -3.32 10.16 -11.55
C ALA A 155 -2.74 9.91 -12.95
N LEU A 156 -3.61 9.86 -13.95
CA LEU A 156 -3.27 9.61 -15.34
C LEU A 156 -3.01 10.90 -16.14
N ASP A 157 -3.33 12.06 -15.57
CA ASP A 157 -3.11 13.33 -16.24
C ASP A 157 -1.60 13.61 -16.33
N ASP A 158 -1.17 14.09 -17.49
CA ASP A 158 0.24 14.43 -17.78
C ASP A 158 1.23 13.28 -17.50
N LEU A 159 0.78 12.02 -17.56
CA LEU A 159 1.63 10.84 -17.55
C LEU A 159 2.10 10.51 -18.97
N ASP A 160 3.40 10.63 -19.23
CA ASP A 160 4.03 10.01 -20.41
C ASP A 160 4.24 8.52 -20.12
N VAL A 161 3.13 7.77 -20.12
CA VAL A 161 3.13 6.32 -19.90
C VAL A 161 3.12 5.58 -21.24
N PRO A 162 3.76 4.39 -21.32
CA PRO A 162 3.56 3.49 -22.44
C PRO A 162 2.07 3.26 -22.69
N THR A 163 1.64 3.34 -23.95
CA THR A 163 0.22 3.18 -24.34
C THR A 163 -0.17 1.72 -24.58
N ASP A 164 0.81 0.81 -24.58
CA ASP A 164 0.70 -0.62 -24.81
C ASP A 164 1.16 -1.43 -23.59
N GLY A 165 0.91 -2.73 -23.59
CA GLY A 165 1.24 -3.62 -22.48
C GLY A 165 0.26 -3.52 -21.30
N VAL A 166 0.49 -4.40 -20.33
CA VAL A 166 -0.33 -4.57 -19.13
C VAL A 166 -0.06 -3.44 -18.13
N VAL A 167 -1.12 -2.97 -17.49
CA VAL A 167 -1.04 -2.08 -16.34
C VAL A 167 -1.32 -2.87 -15.06
N VAL A 168 -0.47 -2.70 -14.07
CA VAL A 168 -0.69 -3.16 -12.70
C VAL A 168 -1.16 -2.00 -11.85
N LEU A 169 -2.32 -2.13 -11.19
CA LEU A 169 -2.85 -1.17 -10.24
C LEU A 169 -2.76 -1.74 -8.83
N PHE A 170 -2.07 -1.08 -7.91
CA PHE A 170 -2.18 -1.36 -6.48
C PHE A 170 -3.16 -0.40 -5.84
N VAL A 171 -4.24 -0.90 -5.24
CA VAL A 171 -5.31 -0.07 -4.69
C VAL A 171 -5.40 -0.28 -3.18
N GLY A 172 -4.79 0.63 -2.43
CA GLY A 172 -4.83 0.66 -0.96
C GLY A 172 -5.46 1.94 -0.41
N PRO A 173 -6.75 2.24 -0.69
CA PRO A 173 -7.37 3.46 -0.20
C PRO A 173 -7.48 3.43 1.34
N PRO A 174 -7.57 4.59 2.00
CA PRO A 174 -7.84 4.65 3.42
C PRO A 174 -9.11 3.87 3.78
N TRP A 175 -9.00 2.90 4.69
CA TRP A 175 -10.16 2.11 5.11
C TRP A 175 -11.13 2.93 5.96
N GLY A 176 -10.65 3.81 6.84
CA GLY A 176 -11.52 4.66 7.66
C GLY A 176 -12.64 3.88 8.36
N HIS A 177 -13.90 4.24 8.07
CA HIS A 177 -15.10 3.59 8.62
C HIS A 177 -15.54 2.31 7.87
N ALA A 178 -14.80 1.90 6.84
CA ALA A 178 -15.04 0.67 6.09
C ALA A 178 -14.66 -0.60 6.87
N PHE A 179 -13.77 -0.47 7.86
CA PHE A 179 -13.29 -1.58 8.67
C PHE A 179 -13.98 -1.62 10.03
N ASP A 180 -14.60 -2.76 10.34
CA ASP A 180 -15.12 -3.09 11.66
C ASP A 180 -14.50 -4.43 12.14
N PRO A 181 -13.89 -4.50 13.34
CA PRO A 181 -13.25 -5.74 13.80
C PRO A 181 -14.19 -6.96 13.93
N ALA A 182 -15.49 -6.74 14.10
CA ALA A 182 -16.49 -7.80 14.19
C ALA A 182 -16.93 -8.28 12.79
N THR A 183 -17.21 -7.36 11.87
CA THR A 183 -17.78 -7.71 10.55
C THR A 183 -16.77 -7.76 9.41
N GLY A 184 -15.57 -7.22 9.58
CA GLY A 184 -14.51 -7.17 8.56
C GLY A 184 -14.47 -5.85 7.77
N LEU A 185 -13.87 -5.91 6.59
CA LEU A 185 -13.72 -4.77 5.67
C LEU A 185 -14.85 -4.75 4.64
N ASP A 186 -15.51 -3.60 4.47
CA ASP A 186 -16.48 -3.34 3.40
C ASP A 186 -15.81 -2.49 2.31
N LEU A 187 -15.50 -3.10 1.16
CA LEU A 187 -14.77 -2.42 0.07
C LEU A 187 -15.58 -1.27 -0.55
N GLY A 188 -16.91 -1.33 -0.49
CA GLY A 188 -17.81 -0.30 -0.99
C GLY A 188 -17.91 0.94 -0.08
N ARG A 189 -17.38 0.85 1.15
CA ARG A 189 -17.38 1.94 2.13
C ARG A 189 -16.00 2.54 2.38
N THR A 190 -14.98 2.08 1.67
CA THR A 190 -13.67 2.75 1.62
C THR A 190 -13.87 4.18 1.08
N THR A 191 -12.93 5.08 1.38
CA THR A 191 -13.03 6.47 0.93
C THR A 191 -11.80 6.84 0.12
N PRO A 192 -11.90 6.86 -1.23
CA PRO A 192 -13.09 6.53 -2.04
C PRO A 192 -13.38 5.03 -2.14
N PRO A 193 -14.61 4.61 -2.55
CA PRO A 193 -14.95 3.20 -2.75
C PRO A 193 -14.07 2.51 -3.79
N VAL A 194 -13.66 1.26 -3.54
CA VAL A 194 -12.75 0.51 -4.42
C VAL A 194 -13.28 0.40 -5.85
N GLY A 195 -14.57 0.09 -6.03
CA GLY A 195 -15.15 -0.03 -7.36
C GLY A 195 -15.06 1.27 -8.17
N GLU A 196 -15.31 2.41 -7.53
CA GLU A 196 -15.23 3.73 -8.18
C GLU A 196 -13.78 4.07 -8.58
N ILE A 197 -12.80 3.68 -7.78
CA ILE A 197 -11.37 3.86 -8.12
C ILE A 197 -11.02 3.06 -9.37
N VAL A 198 -11.40 1.78 -9.41
CA VAL A 198 -11.08 0.87 -10.52
C VAL A 198 -11.74 1.35 -11.80
N ASP A 199 -13.03 1.67 -11.76
CA ASP A 199 -13.77 2.16 -12.93
C ASP A 199 -13.19 3.47 -13.48
N HIS A 200 -12.83 4.41 -12.59
CA HIS A 200 -12.24 5.69 -12.98
C HIS A 200 -10.89 5.51 -13.68
N LEU A 201 -9.99 4.72 -13.08
CA LEU A 201 -8.66 4.49 -13.63
C LEU A 201 -8.72 3.68 -14.92
N GLU A 202 -9.59 2.67 -15.00
CA GLU A 202 -9.78 1.92 -16.23
C GLU A 202 -10.23 2.83 -17.39
N ALA A 203 -11.19 3.73 -17.15
CA ALA A 203 -11.69 4.64 -18.17
C ALA A 203 -10.56 5.50 -18.78
N GLY A 204 -9.56 5.88 -17.97
CA GLY A 204 -8.39 6.61 -18.43
C GLY A 204 -7.31 5.77 -19.12
N LEU A 205 -7.36 4.44 -19.00
CA LEU A 205 -6.34 3.52 -19.54
C LEU A 205 -6.70 2.91 -20.91
N ALA A 206 -7.73 3.46 -21.58
CA ALA A 206 -8.09 3.17 -22.97
C ALA A 206 -8.29 1.66 -23.30
N GLY A 207 -8.75 0.87 -22.32
CA GLY A 207 -9.05 -0.56 -22.52
C GLY A 207 -7.84 -1.49 -22.51
N ARG A 208 -6.69 -1.04 -22.01
CA ARG A 208 -5.50 -1.89 -21.80
C ARG A 208 -5.81 -3.04 -20.82
N PRO A 209 -5.15 -4.20 -20.95
CA PRO A 209 -5.26 -5.26 -19.94
C PRO A 209 -4.81 -4.75 -18.56
N LEU A 210 -5.61 -5.03 -17.53
CA LEU A 210 -5.37 -4.60 -16.15
C LEU A 210 -5.17 -5.78 -15.21
N LEU A 211 -4.15 -5.71 -14.37
CA LEU A 211 -4.01 -6.49 -13.13
C LEU A 211 -4.23 -5.55 -11.95
N VAL A 212 -5.24 -5.79 -11.13
CA VAL A 212 -5.56 -4.96 -9.97
C VAL A 212 -5.31 -5.76 -8.69
N ALA A 213 -4.51 -5.21 -7.79
CA ALA A 213 -4.26 -5.74 -6.45
C ALA A 213 -4.84 -4.77 -5.42
N VAL A 214 -5.99 -5.12 -4.85
CA VAL A 214 -6.67 -4.32 -3.82
C VAL A 214 -6.22 -4.79 -2.45
N GLN A 215 -5.66 -3.89 -1.64
CA GLN A 215 -5.33 -4.20 -0.25
C GLN A 215 -6.62 -4.44 0.54
N ALA A 216 -6.70 -5.59 1.20
CA ALA A 216 -7.88 -6.08 1.87
C ALA A 216 -7.56 -6.67 3.25
N PHE A 217 -8.57 -7.30 3.85
CA PHE A 217 -8.49 -8.01 5.11
C PHE A 217 -9.03 -9.43 4.94
N GLU A 218 -8.57 -10.40 5.74
CA GLU A 218 -8.99 -11.80 5.55
C GLU A 218 -10.52 -12.00 5.67
N ARG A 219 -11.19 -11.09 6.39
CA ARG A 219 -12.65 -10.98 6.43
C ARG A 219 -13.09 -9.75 5.67
N VAL A 220 -13.69 -9.97 4.50
CA VAL A 220 -14.35 -8.94 3.69
C VAL A 220 -15.85 -9.16 3.74
N GLU A 221 -16.63 -8.08 3.81
CA GLU A 221 -18.09 -8.16 3.72
C GLU A 221 -18.49 -8.82 2.39
N PRO A 222 -19.26 -9.92 2.39
CA PRO A 222 -19.48 -10.73 1.20
C PRO A 222 -20.08 -10.01 0.00
N ALA A 223 -21.06 -9.11 0.21
CA ALA A 223 -21.69 -8.38 -0.89
C ALA A 223 -20.72 -7.37 -1.51
N SER A 224 -19.93 -6.67 -0.69
CA SER A 224 -18.90 -5.75 -1.17
C SER A 224 -17.78 -6.47 -1.93
N LEU A 225 -17.39 -7.67 -1.48
CA LEU A 225 -16.41 -8.50 -2.15
C LEU A 225 -16.92 -8.95 -3.52
N GLU A 226 -18.14 -9.49 -3.59
CA GLU A 226 -18.72 -9.94 -4.85
C GLU A 226 -18.87 -8.79 -5.85
N ALA A 227 -19.29 -7.61 -5.38
CA ALA A 227 -19.39 -6.42 -6.22
C ALA A 227 -18.04 -6.07 -6.87
N VAL A 228 -16.94 -6.05 -6.10
CA VAL A 228 -15.61 -5.76 -6.65
C VAL A 228 -15.11 -6.91 -7.54
N ARG A 229 -15.37 -8.17 -7.19
CA ARG A 229 -14.97 -9.32 -8.04
C ARG A 229 -15.65 -9.30 -9.41
N SER A 230 -16.88 -8.78 -9.49
CA SER A 230 -17.63 -8.68 -10.74
C SER A 230 -17.03 -7.69 -11.75
N LEU A 231 -16.06 -6.88 -11.34
CA LEU A 231 -15.31 -5.96 -12.22
C LEU A 231 -14.25 -6.68 -13.07
N PHE A 232 -13.91 -7.93 -12.73
CA PHE A 232 -12.78 -8.67 -13.27
C PHE A 232 -13.22 -9.94 -14.02
N ASP A 233 -12.46 -10.31 -15.06
CA ASP A 233 -12.64 -11.59 -15.77
C ASP A 233 -12.20 -12.79 -14.90
N TRP A 234 -11.24 -12.56 -14.01
CA TRP A 234 -10.79 -13.50 -12.99
C TRP A 234 -10.39 -12.74 -11.71
N SER A 235 -10.66 -13.33 -10.55
CA SER A 235 -10.20 -12.75 -9.28
C SER A 235 -10.05 -13.76 -8.15
N GLU A 236 -9.11 -13.50 -7.25
CA GLU A 236 -8.79 -14.32 -6.10
C GLU A 236 -8.48 -13.46 -4.87
N LEU A 237 -9.05 -13.81 -3.71
CA LEU A 237 -8.70 -13.20 -2.43
C LEU A 237 -7.62 -14.05 -1.75
N ARG A 238 -6.44 -13.47 -1.54
CA ARG A 238 -5.29 -14.11 -0.89
C ARG A 238 -5.09 -13.51 0.50
N ALA A 239 -5.20 -14.31 1.55
CA ALA A 239 -4.94 -13.89 2.93
C ALA A 239 -3.53 -14.32 3.37
N TYR A 240 -2.81 -13.45 4.06
CA TYR A 240 -1.44 -13.70 4.49
C TYR A 240 -1.38 -13.95 5.99
N SER A 241 -0.88 -15.11 6.38
CA SER A 241 -0.70 -15.53 7.78
C SER A 241 0.45 -14.79 8.49
N LEU A 242 0.37 -13.46 8.52
CA LEU A 242 1.33 -12.56 9.18
C LEU A 242 0.93 -12.24 10.62
N ASN A 243 -0.35 -12.43 10.96
CA ASN A 243 -0.93 -12.11 12.25
C ASN A 243 -1.69 -13.33 12.80
N PRO A 244 -2.13 -13.30 14.08
CA PRO A 244 -3.06 -14.30 14.59
C PRO A 244 -4.35 -14.36 13.74
N PRO A 245 -5.01 -15.53 13.65
CA PRO A 245 -6.28 -15.68 12.92
C PRO A 245 -7.32 -14.63 13.34
N GLY A 246 -8.03 -14.06 12.37
CA GLY A 246 -8.97 -12.96 12.57
C GLY A 246 -8.36 -11.55 12.47
N LYS A 247 -7.03 -11.44 12.27
CA LYS A 247 -6.25 -10.20 12.09
C LYS A 247 -5.36 -10.18 10.84
N ASN A 248 -5.49 -11.14 9.93
CA ASN A 248 -4.60 -11.24 8.78
C ASN A 248 -4.94 -10.20 7.71
N PRO A 249 -3.92 -9.51 7.15
CA PRO A 249 -4.10 -8.76 5.93
C PRO A 249 -4.38 -9.70 4.76
N ALA A 250 -5.03 -9.18 3.73
CA ALA A 250 -5.28 -9.90 2.49
C ALA A 250 -5.09 -8.98 1.30
N THR A 251 -5.12 -9.56 0.10
CA THR A 251 -5.19 -8.84 -1.16
C THR A 251 -6.22 -9.51 -2.06
N LEU A 252 -7.12 -8.73 -2.63
CA LEU A 252 -7.92 -9.19 -3.75
C LEU A 252 -7.16 -8.89 -5.04
N VAL A 253 -6.74 -9.93 -5.74
CA VAL A 253 -6.07 -9.83 -7.04
C VAL A 253 -7.11 -10.10 -8.12
N GLY A 254 -7.18 -9.27 -9.15
CA GLY A 254 -8.12 -9.44 -10.26
C GLY A 254 -7.52 -9.02 -11.60
N THR A 255 -7.93 -9.68 -12.68
CA THR A 255 -7.49 -9.38 -14.04
C THR A 255 -8.64 -8.97 -14.93
N ARG A 256 -8.36 -8.08 -15.89
CA ARG A 256 -9.29 -7.68 -16.94
C ARG A 256 -8.57 -7.69 -18.29
N GLY A 257 -9.19 -8.32 -19.28
CA GLY A 257 -8.61 -8.58 -20.60
C GLY A 257 -7.91 -9.95 -20.72
N TRP A 258 -7.79 -10.72 -19.63
CA TRP A 258 -7.34 -12.12 -19.67
C TRP A 258 -7.76 -12.88 -18.40
N VAL A 259 -7.71 -14.20 -18.49
CA VAL A 259 -7.87 -15.13 -17.37
C VAL A 259 -6.54 -15.87 -17.20
N PRO A 260 -5.88 -15.78 -16.03
CA PRO A 260 -4.64 -16.51 -15.76
C PRO A 260 -4.84 -18.03 -15.93
N SER A 261 -3.90 -18.68 -16.62
CA SER A 261 -3.87 -20.13 -16.76
C SER A 261 -2.68 -20.72 -16.01
N GLY A 262 -2.89 -21.80 -15.24
CA GLY A 262 -1.80 -22.54 -14.61
C GLY A 262 -1.28 -21.95 -13.29
N LEU A 263 -2.05 -21.07 -12.64
CA LEU A 263 -1.81 -20.72 -11.23
C LEU A 263 -2.10 -21.94 -10.35
N SER A 264 -1.17 -22.28 -9.45
CA SER A 264 -1.22 -23.47 -8.59
C SER A 264 -1.76 -23.19 -7.21
#